data_AF-A0A314ZKD8-F1
#
_entry.id   AF-A0A314ZKD8-F1
#
_cell.length_a   1.000
_cell.length_b   1.000
_cell.length_c   1.000
_cell.angle_alpha   90.00
_cell.angle_beta   90.00
_cell.angle_gamma   90.00
#
_symmetry.space_group_name_H-M   'P 1'
#
loop_
_entity.id
_entity.type
_entity.pdbx_description
1 polymer ?
#
loop_
_entity_poly.entity_id
_entity_poly.type
_entity_poly.pdbx_seq_one_letter_code
_entity_poly.pdbx_strand_id
1 'polypeptide(L)'
;MHGNVEMVERLADPLMRLEPTESGSFVLISNLYAKKGDWEMVAKVRKGMRDKGVRKRVGYSWVDIGDADGSLYLHAFSSGDTSHPQSGEICRMAKCLGLETKFLRENMGETKSLKMDSFSRPSL
;
A
#
# COMPACT_ATOMS: atom_id res chain seq x y z
N MET A 1 -12.42 5.05 3.17
CA MET A 1 -12.16 6.39 3.74
C MET A 1 -12.92 7.45 2.94
N HIS A 2 -14.12 7.81 3.40
CA HIS A 2 -14.88 8.94 2.86
C HIS A 2 -14.12 10.22 3.24
N GLY A 3 -13.86 11.12 2.28
CA GLY A 3 -12.96 12.25 2.51
C GLY A 3 -13.38 13.43 1.68
N ASN A 4 -13.78 14.50 2.37
CA ASN A 4 -14.11 15.79 1.79
C ASN A 4 -12.79 16.49 1.40
N VAL A 5 -12.53 16.57 0.10
CA VAL A 5 -11.31 17.14 -0.50
C VAL A 5 -11.13 18.61 -0.12
N GLU A 6 -12.22 19.33 0.16
CA GLU A 6 -12.22 20.74 0.57
C GLU A 6 -11.60 20.94 1.97
N MET A 7 -11.66 19.90 2.81
CA MET A 7 -11.08 19.93 4.15
C MET A 7 -9.54 20.03 4.12
N VAL A 8 -8.92 19.52 3.05
CA VAL A 8 -7.46 19.44 2.90
C VAL A 8 -6.84 20.83 2.82
N GLU A 9 -7.43 21.71 2.01
CA GLU A 9 -6.94 23.07 1.84
C GLU A 9 -7.05 23.89 3.12
N ARG A 10 -8.09 23.62 3.92
CA ARG A 10 -8.31 24.31 5.20
C ARG A 10 -7.44 23.76 6.33
N LEU A 11 -7.15 22.46 6.34
CA LEU A 11 -6.45 21.81 7.45
C LEU A 11 -4.94 21.60 7.22
N ALA A 12 -4.46 21.59 5.98
CA ALA A 12 -3.05 21.31 5.70
C ALA A 12 -2.11 22.28 6.43
N ASP A 13 -2.37 23.58 6.31
CA ASP A 13 -1.55 24.62 6.94
C ASP A 13 -1.65 24.61 8.48
N PRO A 14 -2.84 24.58 9.10
CA PRO A 14 -2.96 24.45 10.56
C PRO A 14 -2.31 23.19 11.13
N LEU A 15 -2.52 22.03 10.50
CA LEU A 15 -1.95 20.76 10.97
C LEU A 15 -0.42 20.76 10.89
N MET A 16 0.14 21.30 9.80
CA MET A 16 1.60 21.43 9.67
C MET A 16 2.22 22.40 10.67
N ARG A 17 1.45 23.37 11.19
CA ARG A 17 1.89 24.29 12.25
C ARG A 17 1.72 23.69 13.64
N LEU A 18 0.66 22.93 13.88
CA LEU A 18 0.36 22.32 15.17
C LEU A 18 1.34 21.19 15.50
N GLU A 19 1.66 20.35 14.51
CA GLU A 19 2.55 19.20 14.69
C GLU A 19 3.68 19.20 13.64
N PRO A 20 4.62 20.17 13.72
CA PRO A 20 5.62 20.38 12.67
C PRO A 20 6.67 19.25 12.58
N THR A 21 6.73 18.37 13.58
CA THR A 21 7.71 17.28 13.70
C THR A 21 7.09 15.89 13.59
N GLU A 22 5.77 15.75 13.69
CA GLU A 22 5.12 14.43 13.70
C GLU A 22 4.86 13.94 12.28
N SER A 23 5.46 12.78 11.96
CA SER A 23 5.32 12.19 10.62
C SER A 23 3.87 11.85 10.23
N GLY A 24 3.00 11.61 11.21
CA GLY A 24 1.59 11.26 10.99
C GLY A 24 0.81 12.36 10.25
N SER A 25 0.93 13.60 10.71
CA SER A 25 0.25 14.76 10.12
C SER A 25 0.67 15.00 8.67
N PHE A 26 1.98 14.91 8.38
CA PHE A 26 2.47 15.03 6.99
C PHE A 26 1.99 13.87 6.10
N VAL A 27 1.99 12.63 6.60
CA VAL A 27 1.51 11.46 5.85
C VAL A 27 0.02 11.60 5.54
N LEU A 28 -0.78 12.07 6.51
CA LEU A 28 -2.21 12.30 6.32
C LEU A 28 -2.47 13.35 5.23
N ILE A 29 -1.81 14.50 5.31
CA ILE A 29 -1.93 15.58 4.31
C ILE A 29 -1.47 15.11 2.94
N SER A 30 -0.35 14.38 2.86
CA SER A 30 0.13 13.79 1.61
C SER A 30 -0.88 12.82 1.00
N ASN A 31 -1.54 11.98 1.81
CA ASN A 31 -2.54 11.04 1.32
C ASN A 31 -3.81 11.76 0.83
N LEU A 32 -4.18 12.84 1.51
CA LEU A 32 -5.31 13.69 1.14
C LEU A 32 -5.10 14.36 -0.23
N TYR A 33 -3.92 14.94 -0.49
CA TYR A 33 -3.57 15.45 -1.82
C TYR A 33 -3.49 14.34 -2.88
N ALA A 34 -2.95 13.17 -2.54
CA ALA A 34 -2.92 12.03 -3.46
C ALA A 34 -4.34 11.58 -3.87
N LYS A 35 -5.30 11.62 -2.94
CA LYS A 35 -6.71 11.34 -3.25
C LYS A 35 -7.34 12.36 -4.20
N LYS A 36 -6.89 13.61 -4.19
CA LYS A 36 -7.27 14.66 -5.15
C LYS A 36 -6.56 14.50 -6.51
N GLY A 37 -5.56 13.63 -6.61
CA GLY A 37 -4.69 13.52 -7.79
C GLY A 37 -3.65 14.64 -7.89
N ASP A 38 -3.49 15.44 -6.84
CA ASP A 38 -2.54 16.56 -6.82
C ASP A 38 -1.14 16.08 -6.39
N TRP A 39 -0.44 15.46 -7.35
CA TRP A 39 0.88 14.88 -7.13
C TRP A 39 1.97 15.92 -6.87
N GLU A 40 1.77 17.15 -7.33
CA GLU A 40 2.68 18.27 -7.06
C GLU A 40 2.67 18.61 -5.56
N MET A 41 1.48 18.75 -4.97
CA MET A 41 1.37 18.98 -3.52
C MET A 41 1.85 17.78 -2.71
N VAL A 42 1.60 16.54 -3.17
CA VAL A 42 2.20 15.34 -2.56
C VAL A 42 3.72 15.44 -2.51
N ALA A 43 4.36 15.83 -3.62
CA ALA A 43 5.81 15.98 -3.70
C ALA A 43 6.31 17.09 -2.77
N LYS A 44 5.60 18.22 -2.71
CA LYS A 44 5.92 19.37 -1.85
C LYS A 44 5.86 19.00 -0.36
N VAL A 45 4.81 18.33 0.07
CA VAL A 45 4.65 17.86 1.47
C VAL A 45 5.77 16.88 1.82
N ARG A 46 6.07 15.91 0.95
CA ARG A 46 7.16 14.94 1.17
C ARG A 46 8.54 15.58 1.16
N LYS A 47 8.76 16.64 0.36
CA LYS A 47 9.98 17.44 0.40
C LYS A 47 10.11 18.15 1.75
N GLY A 48 9.04 18.80 2.21
CA GLY A 48 9.00 19.45 3.52
C GLY A 48 9.31 18.49 4.68
N MET A 49 8.84 17.23 4.61
CA MET A 49 9.24 16.20 5.58
C MET A 49 10.75 15.97 5.60
N ARG A 50 11.38 15.79 4.42
CA ARG A 50 12.82 15.56 4.31
C ARG A 50 13.64 16.74 4.80
N ASP A 51 13.27 17.95 4.39
CA ASP A 51 13.98 19.19 4.75
C ASP A 51 13.95 19.44 6.26
N LYS A 52 12.87 19.01 6.95
CA LYS A 52 12.73 19.07 8.40
C LYS A 52 13.28 17.85 9.15
N GLY A 53 13.86 16.88 8.45
CA GLY A 53 14.32 15.62 9.04
C GLY A 53 13.19 14.71 9.56
N VAL A 54 11.93 15.01 9.24
CA VAL A 54 10.77 14.20 9.63
C VAL A 54 10.74 12.95 8.77
N ARG A 55 10.99 11.80 9.39
CA ARG A 55 10.90 10.49 8.73
C ARG A 55 9.66 9.76 9.25
N LYS A 56 8.89 9.17 8.35
CA LYS A 56 7.83 8.24 8.75
C LYS A 56 8.47 7.12 9.58
N ARG A 57 7.87 6.78 10.73
CA ARG A 57 8.24 5.56 11.45
C ARG A 57 8.05 4.36 10.52
N VAL A 58 9.11 3.58 10.36
CA VAL A 58 9.08 2.36 9.56
C VAL A 58 8.07 1.40 10.21
N GLY A 59 7.15 0.89 9.40
CA GLY A 59 6.27 -0.19 9.83
C GLY A 59 6.98 -1.53 9.62
N TYR A 60 6.83 -2.42 10.59
CA TYR A 60 7.33 -3.79 10.52
C TYR A 60 6.16 -4.77 10.50
N SER A 61 6.27 -5.79 9.65
CA SER A 61 5.50 -7.03 9.74
C SER A 61 6.42 -8.13 10.26
N TRP A 62 5.84 -9.15 10.89
CA TRP A 62 6.61 -10.24 11.49
C TRP A 62 6.02 -11.57 11.05
N VAL A 63 6.86 -12.58 10.84
CA VAL A 63 6.45 -13.96 10.62
C VAL A 63 7.17 -14.86 11.62
N ASP A 64 6.44 -15.81 12.20
CA ASP A 64 6.98 -16.87 13.02
C ASP A 64 7.21 -18.10 12.16
N ILE A 65 8.41 -18.66 12.19
CA ILE A 65 8.74 -19.86 11.43
C ILE A 65 8.61 -21.14 12.28
N GLY A 66 8.45 -21.02 13.60
CA GLY A 66 8.17 -22.13 14.52
C GLY A 66 9.22 -23.25 14.47
N ASP A 67 10.04 -23.38 15.51
CA ASP A 67 10.96 -24.51 15.60
C ASP A 67 10.29 -25.76 16.20
N ALA A 68 10.90 -26.93 15.95
CA ALA A 68 10.37 -28.24 16.34
C ALA A 68 10.16 -28.42 17.86
N ASP A 69 10.75 -27.55 18.68
CA ASP A 69 10.64 -27.51 20.14
C ASP A 69 9.59 -26.50 20.65
N GLY A 70 8.88 -25.81 19.75
CA GLY A 70 7.90 -24.79 20.09
C GLY A 70 8.51 -23.42 20.41
N SER A 71 9.80 -23.21 20.13
CA SER A 71 10.42 -21.90 20.20
C SER A 71 9.91 -20.97 19.10
N LEU A 72 9.62 -19.71 19.46
CA LEU A 72 9.24 -18.65 18.52
C LEU A 72 10.47 -18.16 17.76
N TYR A 73 10.43 -18.24 16.43
CA TYR A 73 11.49 -17.71 15.57
C TYR A 73 10.93 -16.64 14.65
N LEU A 74 10.98 -15.40 15.13
CA LEU A 74 10.36 -14.24 14.50
C LEU A 74 11.31 -13.52 13.54
N HIS A 75 10.89 -13.37 12.29
CA HIS A 75 11.53 -12.49 11.32
C HIS A 75 10.72 -11.23 11.10
N ALA A 76 11.35 -10.09 11.36
CA ALA A 76 10.81 -8.77 11.06
C ALA A 76 11.11 -8.39 9.61
N PHE A 77 10.16 -7.74 8.95
CA PHE A 77 10.33 -7.17 7.62
C PHE A 77 9.77 -5.77 7.56
N SER A 78 10.48 -4.89 6.88
CA SER A 78 9.99 -3.56 6.51
C SER A 78 9.94 -3.39 4.98
N SER A 79 9.35 -2.27 4.53
CA SER A 79 9.29 -1.98 3.09
C SER A 79 10.70 -1.73 2.53
N GLY A 80 11.09 -2.53 1.53
CA GLY A 80 12.42 -2.46 0.92
C GLY A 80 13.54 -3.13 1.73
N ASP A 81 13.19 -3.90 2.76
CA ASP A 81 14.15 -4.61 3.61
C ASP A 81 14.92 -5.69 2.84
N THR A 82 16.22 -5.73 3.06
CA THR A 82 17.16 -6.71 2.48
C THR A 82 18.06 -7.36 3.54
N SER A 83 17.80 -7.10 4.81
CA SER A 83 18.61 -7.58 5.94
C SER A 83 18.54 -9.10 6.14
N HIS A 84 17.44 -9.74 5.73
CA HIS A 84 17.28 -11.19 5.82
C HIS A 84 18.24 -11.91 4.86
N PRO A 85 18.97 -12.96 5.29
CA PRO A 85 19.88 -13.72 4.41
C PRO A 85 19.21 -14.27 3.15
N GLN A 86 17.93 -14.66 3.25
CA GLN A 86 17.12 -15.14 2.13
C GLN A 86 16.26 -14.06 1.46
N SER A 87 16.53 -12.76 1.69
CA SER A 87 15.73 -11.65 1.14
C SER A 87 15.53 -11.74 -0.37
N GLY A 88 16.55 -12.17 -1.12
CA GLY A 88 16.46 -12.38 -2.56
C GLY A 88 15.44 -13.45 -2.96
N GLU A 89 15.37 -14.55 -2.22
CA GLU A 89 14.41 -15.63 -2.48
C GLU A 89 13.00 -15.23 -2.10
N ILE A 90 12.82 -14.64 -0.91
CA ILE A 90 11.54 -14.13 -0.42
C ILE A 90 10.96 -13.12 -1.42
N CYS A 91 11.77 -12.18 -1.91
CA CYS A 91 11.35 -11.19 -2.90
C CYS A 91 10.96 -11.83 -4.25
N ARG A 92 11.70 -12.85 -4.71
CA ARG A 92 11.34 -13.60 -5.91
C ARG A 92 10.00 -14.32 -5.75
N MET A 93 9.79 -15.02 -4.64
CA MET A 93 8.53 -15.72 -4.38
C MET A 93 7.35 -14.74 -4.31
N ALA A 94 7.49 -13.63 -3.59
CA ALA A 94 6.46 -12.60 -3.52
C ALA A 94 6.11 -12.03 -4.90
N LYS A 95 7.09 -11.84 -5.79
CA LYS A 95 6.86 -11.43 -7.19
C LYS A 95 6.09 -12.50 -7.97
N CYS A 96 6.48 -13.78 -7.87
CA CYS A 96 5.78 -14.87 -8.53
C CYS A 96 4.30 -14.93 -8.12
N LEU A 97 4.02 -14.90 -6.80
CA LEU A 97 2.65 -14.87 -6.27
C LEU A 97 1.88 -13.63 -6.75
N GLY A 98 2.54 -12.46 -6.81
CA GLY A 98 1.95 -11.24 -7.36
C GLY A 98 1.55 -11.35 -8.84
N LEU A 99 2.35 -12.05 -9.65
CA LEU A 99 2.03 -12.32 -11.06
C LEU A 99 0.87 -13.32 -11.20
N GLU A 100 0.89 -14.39 -10.41
CA GLU A 100 -0.16 -15.41 -10.42
C GLU A 100 -1.52 -14.82 -10.00
N THR A 101 -1.55 -14.03 -8.93
CA THR A 101 -2.76 -13.34 -8.49
C THR A 101 -3.31 -12.35 -9.53
N LYS A 102 -2.42 -11.67 -10.27
CA LYS A 102 -2.81 -10.81 -11.40
C LYS A 102 -3.42 -11.62 -12.55
N PHE A 103 -2.75 -12.70 -12.95
CA PHE A 103 -3.22 -13.61 -14.00
C PHE A 103 -4.60 -14.19 -13.68
N LEU A 104 -4.80 -14.70 -12.46
CA LEU A 104 -6.10 -15.23 -12.03
C LEU A 104 -7.21 -14.16 -12.04
N ARG A 105 -6.89 -12.93 -11.65
CA ARG A 105 -7.86 -11.82 -11.68
C ARG A 105 -8.31 -11.46 -13.10
N GLU A 106 -7.38 -11.47 -14.05
CA GLU A 106 -7.65 -11.14 -15.46
C GLU A 106 -8.48 -12.24 -16.13
N ASN A 107 -8.12 -13.52 -15.93
CA ASN A 107 -8.84 -14.64 -16.54
C ASN A 107 -10.21 -14.95 -15.89
N MET A 108 -10.39 -14.65 -14.59
CA MET A 108 -11.72 -14.76 -13.95
C MET A 108 -12.68 -13.63 -14.37
N GLY A 109 -12.19 -12.55 -14.99
CA GLY A 109 -13.01 -11.53 -15.63
C GLY A 109 -13.62 -12.02 -16.95
N GLU A 110 -12.87 -12.78 -17.74
CA GLU A 110 -13.30 -13.31 -19.05
C GLU A 110 -14.29 -14.47 -18.94
N THR A 111 -14.11 -15.35 -17.96
CA THR A 111 -15.00 -16.52 -17.75
C THR A 111 -16.43 -16.17 -17.34
N LYS A 112 -16.70 -14.93 -16.88
CA LYS A 112 -18.08 -14.45 -16.66
C LYS A 112 -18.78 -14.00 -17.95
N SER A 113 -18.02 -13.59 -18.98
CA SER A 113 -18.60 -13.15 -20.26
C SER A 113 -19.05 -14.33 -21.13
N LEU A 114 -18.33 -15.45 -21.09
CA LEU A 114 -18.63 -16.63 -21.92
C LEU A 114 -19.84 -17.45 -21.45
N LYS A 115 -20.44 -17.16 -20.29
CA LYS A 115 -21.63 -17.86 -19.78
C LYS A 115 -22.97 -17.19 -20.13
N MET A 116 -22.97 -15.98 -20.71
CA MET A 116 -24.22 -15.30 -21.12
C MET A 116 -24.65 -15.60 -22.56
N ASP A 117 -23.75 -16.06 -23.42
CA ASP A 117 -24.05 -16.27 -24.86
C ASP A 117 -24.63 -17.66 -25.17
N SER A 118 -24.68 -18.59 -24.21
CA SER A 118 -25.19 -19.95 -24.44
C SER A 118 -26.67 -20.16 -24.06
N PHE A 119 -27.41 -19.09 -23.75
CA PHE A 119 -28.84 -19.13 -23.41
C PHE A 119 -29.71 -18.28 -24.35
N SER A 120 -29.52 -18.42 -25.67
CA SER A 120 -30.59 -18.09 -26.63
C SER A 120 -31.28 -19.39 -27.06
N ARG A 121 -32.45 -19.65 -26.48
CA ARG A 121 -33.38 -20.71 -26.94
C ARG A 121 -33.89 -20.37 -28.35
N PRO A 122 -34.21 -21.38 -29.19
CA PRO A 122 -34.85 -21.14 -30.48
C PRO A 122 -36.30 -20.69 -30.27
N SER A 123 -36.70 -19.64 -30.98
CA SER A 123 -38.08 -19.21 -31.13
C SER A 123 -38.89 -20.24 -31.92
N LEU A 124 -39.98 -20.73 -31.33
CA LEU A 124 -41.14 -21.27 -32.06
C LEU A 124 -42.21 -20.19 -32.08
#